data_AF-A0A972LSF6-F1
#
_entry.id   AF-A0A972LSF6-F1
#
_cell.length_a   1.000
_cell.length_b   1.000
_cell.length_c   1.000
_cell.angle_alpha   90.00
_cell.angle_beta   90.00
_cell.angle_gamma   90.00
#
_symmetry.space_group_name_H-M   'P 1'
#
loop_
_entity.id
_entity.type
_entity.pdbx_description
1 polymer ?
#
loop_
_entity_poly.entity_id
_entity_poly.type
_entity_poly.pdbx_seq_one_letter_code
_entity_poly.pdbx_strand_id
1 'polypeptide(L)'
;LGFKHVNGPAKWSSYAKAKYIADVHKTYKIPLADIAEQIGDRHKTVQRLYRGLMVIDQAERLKVYNREDRVHTRFSFSHLYTGLDGDGISSFLKLKDFTEESKSPVPVSRKKELGEFCIWLYGSKKEKKPPAIRTQAKHLWRLNEVLKSREATAALRDDNDIDSAYELSRPQNEVFQDALYSAKRELTRARATLTTGYDKSVDLLRIADDIANLAEDIYTEMQRKQKPSRRRRNKE
;
A
#
# COMPACT_ATOMS: atom_id res chain seq x y z
N LEU A 1 -5.76 -6.10 34.64
CA LEU A 1 -6.67 -6.95 33.81
C LEU A 1 -5.96 -8.28 33.54
N GLY A 2 -6.34 -9.33 34.27
CA GLY A 2 -5.61 -10.61 34.30
C GLY A 2 -6.01 -11.61 33.20
N PHE A 3 -5.09 -12.56 32.96
CA PHE A 3 -5.09 -13.69 32.01
C PHE A 3 -6.45 -14.30 31.60
N LYS A 4 -7.41 -14.36 32.54
CA LYS A 4 -8.75 -14.94 32.32
C LYS A 4 -9.56 -14.29 31.18
N HIS A 5 -9.20 -13.08 30.73
CA HIS A 5 -9.94 -12.37 29.68
C HIS A 5 -9.39 -12.60 28.27
N VAL A 6 -8.20 -13.18 28.10
CA VAL A 6 -7.61 -13.41 26.76
C VAL A 6 -8.41 -14.46 25.97
N ASN A 7 -9.01 -15.42 26.68
CA ASN A 7 -9.82 -16.51 26.12
C ASN A 7 -11.33 -16.36 26.38
N GLY A 8 -11.79 -15.18 26.83
CA GLY A 8 -13.21 -14.91 27.06
C GLY A 8 -13.99 -14.69 25.75
N PRO A 9 -15.35 -14.74 25.78
CA PRO A 9 -16.19 -14.62 24.58
C PRO A 9 -16.05 -13.27 23.84
N ALA A 10 -15.56 -12.22 24.52
CA ALA A 10 -15.26 -10.94 23.90
C ALA A 10 -13.84 -10.96 23.27
N LYS A 11 -13.77 -11.10 21.95
CA LYS A 11 -12.51 -11.01 21.20
C LYS A 11 -11.84 -9.66 21.45
N TRP A 12 -10.62 -9.69 21.98
CA TRP A 12 -9.80 -8.49 22.16
C TRP A 12 -9.60 -7.78 20.82
N SER A 13 -9.64 -6.44 20.82
CA SER A 13 -9.18 -5.69 19.66
C SER A 13 -7.67 -5.88 19.47
N SER A 14 -7.19 -5.84 18.23
CA SER A 14 -5.76 -5.94 17.92
C SER A 14 -4.91 -4.92 18.67
N TYR A 15 -5.44 -3.71 18.86
CA TYR A 15 -4.79 -2.65 19.63
C TYR A 15 -4.74 -2.95 21.13
N ALA A 16 -5.83 -3.44 21.73
CA ALA A 16 -5.82 -3.86 23.13
C ALA A 16 -4.83 -5.01 23.36
N LYS A 17 -4.78 -5.98 22.43
CA LYS A 17 -3.82 -7.09 22.47
C LYS A 17 -2.39 -6.59 22.38
N ALA A 18 -2.09 -5.66 21.48
CA ALA A 18 -0.78 -5.04 21.36
C ALA A 18 -0.33 -4.33 22.64
N LYS A 19 -1.25 -3.60 23.31
CA LYS A 19 -0.96 -2.96 24.60
C LYS A 19 -0.61 -3.97 25.68
N TYR A 20 -1.38 -5.05 25.79
CA TYR A 20 -1.09 -6.11 26.75
C TYR A 20 0.27 -6.78 26.48
N ILE A 21 0.54 -7.15 25.22
CA ILE A 21 1.82 -7.72 24.82
C ILE A 21 2.97 -6.78 25.23
N ALA A 22 2.86 -5.49 24.92
CA ALA A 22 3.91 -4.54 25.24
C ALA A 22 4.06 -4.27 26.74
N ASP A 23 2.97 -4.26 27.51
CA ASP A 23 3.02 -4.14 28.97
C ASP A 23 3.74 -5.35 29.57
N VAL A 24 3.33 -6.58 29.20
CA VAL A 24 3.94 -7.80 29.70
C VAL A 24 5.43 -7.85 29.37
N HIS A 25 5.77 -7.58 28.11
CA HIS A 25 7.16 -7.56 27.64
C HIS A 25 8.00 -6.50 28.36
N LYS A 26 7.49 -5.27 28.53
CA LYS A 26 8.26 -4.16 29.13
C LYS A 26 8.38 -4.28 30.64
N THR A 27 7.32 -4.71 31.32
CA THR A 27 7.21 -4.77 32.78
C THR A 27 7.90 -6.02 33.33
N TYR A 28 7.62 -7.19 32.75
CA TYR A 28 8.12 -8.48 33.23
C TYR A 28 9.33 -9.01 32.46
N LYS A 29 9.79 -8.31 31.41
CA LYS A 29 10.94 -8.70 30.56
C LYS A 29 10.79 -10.06 29.88
N ILE A 30 9.55 -10.50 29.67
CA ILE A 30 9.25 -11.76 29.01
C ILE A 30 9.43 -11.58 27.49
N PRO A 31 10.22 -12.43 26.80
CA PRO A 31 10.36 -12.42 25.34
C PRO A 31 9.02 -12.51 24.60
N LEU A 32 8.91 -11.92 23.40
CA LEU A 32 7.66 -11.97 22.64
C LEU A 32 7.30 -13.39 22.18
N ALA A 33 8.27 -14.31 22.11
CA ALA A 33 8.04 -15.73 21.81
C ALA A 33 7.22 -16.41 22.92
N ASP A 34 7.66 -16.26 24.16
CA ASP A 34 6.99 -16.85 25.33
C ASP A 34 5.61 -16.23 25.56
N ILE A 35 5.46 -14.92 25.32
CA ILE A 35 4.15 -14.25 25.37
C ILE A 35 3.20 -14.84 24.31
N ALA A 36 3.71 -15.18 23.12
CA ALA A 36 2.90 -15.75 22.05
C ALA A 36 2.38 -17.14 22.41
N GLU A 37 3.24 -17.99 23.00
CA GLU A 37 2.85 -19.31 23.52
C GLU A 37 1.79 -19.19 24.61
N GLN A 38 1.99 -18.30 25.58
CA GLN A 38 1.07 -18.06 26.69
C GLN A 38 -0.33 -17.63 26.26
N ILE A 39 -0.44 -16.83 25.19
CA ILE A 39 -1.72 -16.32 24.68
C ILE A 39 -2.27 -17.13 23.49
N GLY A 40 -1.62 -18.23 23.13
CA GLY A 40 -2.01 -19.09 22.02
C GLY A 40 -2.04 -18.39 20.65
N ASP A 41 -1.12 -17.46 20.39
CA ASP A 41 -0.99 -16.78 19.10
C ASP A 41 0.33 -17.13 18.42
N ARG A 42 0.42 -16.88 17.11
CA ARG A 42 1.67 -17.04 16.37
C ARG A 42 2.65 -15.95 16.79
N HIS A 43 3.90 -16.32 17.03
CA HIS A 43 4.97 -15.38 17.39
C HIS A 43 5.07 -14.19 16.42
N LYS A 44 4.98 -14.44 15.11
CA LYS A 44 4.97 -13.38 14.09
C LYS A 44 3.81 -12.39 14.26
N THR A 45 2.62 -12.85 14.66
CA THR A 45 1.49 -11.95 14.96
C THR A 45 1.83 -11.05 16.14
N VAL A 46 2.37 -11.62 17.22
CA VAL A 46 2.75 -10.89 18.44
C VAL A 46 3.81 -9.83 18.13
N GLN A 47 4.84 -10.18 17.36
CA GLN A 47 5.86 -9.24 16.90
C GLN A 47 5.28 -8.09 16.07
N ARG A 48 4.37 -8.38 15.13
CA ARG A 48 3.68 -7.33 14.34
C ARG A 48 2.89 -6.37 15.22
N LEU A 49 2.11 -6.91 16.16
CA LEU A 49 1.31 -6.11 17.09
C LEU A 49 2.20 -5.24 17.98
N TYR A 50 3.26 -5.83 18.55
CA TYR A 50 4.22 -5.11 19.38
C TYR A 50 4.91 -3.98 18.59
N ARG A 51 5.46 -4.30 17.41
CA ARG A 51 6.12 -3.35 16.52
C ARG A 51 5.20 -2.20 16.13
N GLY A 52 3.97 -2.50 15.71
CA GLY A 52 2.97 -1.50 15.38
C GLY A 52 2.71 -0.54 16.53
N LEU A 53 2.60 -1.06 17.77
CA LEU A 53 2.45 -0.21 18.95
C LEU A 53 3.70 0.64 19.21
N MET A 54 4.90 0.07 19.06
CA MET A 54 6.14 0.83 19.27
C MET A 54 6.29 1.97 18.26
N VAL A 55 5.88 1.78 17.01
CA VAL A 55 5.90 2.81 15.96
C VAL A 55 4.95 3.97 16.28
N ILE A 56 3.68 3.70 16.64
CA ILE A 56 2.74 4.80 16.97
C ILE A 56 3.11 5.51 18.27
N ASP A 57 3.55 4.78 19.29
CA ASP A 57 4.06 5.37 20.53
C ASP A 57 5.31 6.21 20.26
N GLN A 58 6.18 5.78 19.33
CA GLN A 58 7.36 6.54 18.94
C GLN A 58 6.99 7.84 18.22
N ALA A 59 6.00 7.82 17.33
CA ALA A 59 5.53 9.01 16.63
C ALA A 59 5.07 10.09 17.63
N GLU A 60 4.38 9.67 18.69
CA GLU A 60 3.94 10.53 19.79
C GLU A 60 5.10 11.06 20.64
N ARG A 61 6.03 10.18 21.05
CA ARG A 61 7.23 10.60 21.80
C ARG A 61 8.07 11.62 21.02
N LEU A 62 8.16 11.45 19.71
CA LEU A 62 8.87 12.37 18.81
C LEU A 62 8.05 13.61 18.42
N LYS A 63 6.79 13.70 18.86
CA LYS A 63 5.85 14.79 18.57
C LYS A 63 5.63 15.02 17.07
N VAL A 64 5.74 13.96 16.26
CA VAL A 64 5.49 14.03 14.80
C VAL A 64 4.08 13.62 14.43
N TYR A 65 3.38 12.92 15.33
CA TYR A 65 1.95 12.61 15.20
C TYR A 65 1.35 12.26 16.56
N ASN A 66 0.07 12.58 16.79
CA ASN A 66 -0.67 12.14 17.97
C ASN A 66 -1.89 11.33 17.52
N ARG A 67 -2.09 10.14 18.08
CA ARG A 67 -3.18 9.27 17.64
C ARG A 67 -4.55 9.91 17.81
N GLU A 68 -4.76 10.83 18.75
CA GLU A 68 -6.03 11.57 18.92
C GLU A 68 -6.30 12.61 17.83
N ASP A 69 -5.26 13.02 17.08
CA ASP A 69 -5.38 13.90 15.92
C ASP A 69 -5.97 13.20 14.68
N ARG A 70 -6.16 11.87 14.74
CA ARG A 70 -6.80 11.09 13.69
C ARG A 70 -8.16 11.66 13.31
N VAL A 71 -8.49 11.62 12.02
CA VAL A 71 -9.79 12.09 11.49
C VAL A 71 -10.93 11.20 11.98
N HIS A 72 -10.76 9.87 11.90
CA HIS A 72 -11.80 8.92 12.29
C HIS A 72 -11.76 8.55 13.77
N THR A 73 -12.91 8.48 14.44
CA THR A 73 -13.01 8.12 15.86
C THR A 73 -12.36 6.77 16.16
N ARG A 74 -12.64 5.76 15.32
CA ARG A 74 -12.08 4.42 15.46
C ARG A 74 -10.62 4.41 15.01
N PHE A 75 -9.73 3.98 15.90
CA PHE A 75 -8.33 3.79 15.57
C PHE A 75 -8.14 2.48 14.80
N SER A 76 -7.93 2.60 13.49
CA SER A 76 -7.74 1.47 12.60
C SER A 76 -6.31 0.91 12.68
N PHE A 77 -5.96 0.36 13.84
CA PHE A 77 -4.62 -0.17 14.15
C PHE A 77 -4.12 -1.24 13.18
N SER A 78 -5.04 -1.98 12.54
CA SER A 78 -4.69 -2.97 11.52
C SER A 78 -4.02 -2.37 10.30
N HIS A 79 -4.32 -1.13 9.93
CA HIS A 79 -3.62 -0.47 8.83
C HIS A 79 -2.13 -0.28 9.13
N LEU A 80 -1.81 0.04 10.38
CA LEU A 80 -0.43 0.27 10.80
C LEU A 80 0.37 -1.03 10.81
N TYR A 81 -0.03 -2.03 11.60
CA TYR A 81 0.81 -3.22 11.74
C TYR A 81 0.88 -4.06 10.46
N THR A 82 -0.15 -4.01 9.58
CA THR A 82 -0.09 -4.65 8.27
C THR A 82 0.75 -3.85 7.28
N GLY A 83 0.64 -2.51 7.29
CA GLY A 83 1.44 -1.66 6.40
C GLY A 83 2.94 -1.79 6.66
N LEU A 84 3.36 -1.91 7.93
CA LEU A 84 4.78 -2.06 8.30
C LEU A 84 5.46 -3.35 7.80
N ASP A 85 4.69 -4.34 7.32
CA ASP A 85 5.24 -5.55 6.69
C ASP A 85 5.63 -5.32 5.22
N GLY A 86 5.11 -4.27 4.59
CA GLY A 86 5.39 -3.93 3.20
C GLY A 86 6.83 -3.45 3.02
N ASP A 87 7.51 -3.95 1.99
CA ASP A 87 8.92 -3.64 1.68
C ASP A 87 9.13 -2.16 1.34
N GLY A 88 8.20 -1.53 0.62
CA GLY A 88 8.21 -0.10 0.31
C GLY A 88 8.05 0.76 1.56
N ILE A 89 7.06 0.45 2.41
CA ILE A 89 6.83 1.16 3.67
C ILE A 89 8.02 0.97 4.64
N SER A 90 8.52 -0.26 4.77
CA SER A 90 9.66 -0.61 5.61
C SER A 90 10.92 0.15 5.19
N SER A 91 11.19 0.22 3.88
CA SER A 91 12.33 0.94 3.32
C SER A 91 12.19 2.46 3.46
N PHE A 92 11.00 2.99 3.24
CA PHE A 92 10.69 4.42 3.41
C PHE A 92 10.99 4.90 4.84
N LEU A 93 10.50 4.15 5.82
CA LEU A 93 10.74 4.42 7.24
C LEU A 93 12.13 4.01 7.73
N LYS A 94 12.91 3.27 6.92
CA LYS A 94 14.15 2.59 7.34
C LYS A 94 13.97 1.80 8.63
N LEU A 95 12.91 1.01 8.66
CA LEU A 95 12.57 0.18 9.79
C LEU A 95 13.76 -0.72 10.17
N LYS A 96 14.01 -0.81 11.48
CA LYS A 96 14.96 -1.79 12.04
C LYS A 96 14.58 -3.23 11.69
N ASP A 97 15.44 -4.19 12.01
CA ASP A 97 15.10 -5.58 11.78
C ASP A 97 13.78 -5.95 12.48
N PHE A 98 12.94 -6.78 11.83
CA PHE A 98 11.63 -7.16 12.36
C PHE A 98 11.74 -8.00 13.64
N THR A 99 12.83 -8.75 13.80
CA THR A 99 13.12 -9.56 14.99
C THR A 99 13.68 -8.72 16.13
N GLU A 100 14.14 -7.50 15.86
CA GLU A 100 14.56 -6.58 16.92
C GLU A 100 13.32 -6.09 17.68
N GLU A 101 13.20 -6.46 18.97
CA GLU A 101 12.12 -6.06 19.89
C GLU A 101 12.26 -4.58 20.34
N SER A 102 12.61 -3.71 19.39
CA SER A 102 13.02 -2.32 19.60
C SER A 102 11.87 -1.44 20.07
N LYS A 103 12.11 -0.63 21.11
CA LYS A 103 11.15 0.41 21.54
C LYS A 103 11.06 1.58 20.55
N SER A 104 12.06 1.74 19.69
CA SER A 104 12.15 2.79 18.67
C SER A 104 12.50 2.16 17.32
N PRO A 105 11.54 1.49 16.64
CA PRO A 105 11.78 0.77 15.39
C PRO A 105 12.17 1.68 14.22
N VAL A 106 11.83 2.98 14.27
CA VAL A 106 12.16 3.96 13.24
C VAL A 106 13.40 4.76 13.69
N PRO A 107 14.44 4.93 12.86
CA PRO A 107 15.57 5.79 13.22
C PRO A 107 15.12 7.26 13.31
N VAL A 108 15.75 8.04 14.21
CA VAL A 108 15.38 9.45 14.44
C VAL A 108 15.52 10.31 13.16
N SER A 109 16.44 9.94 12.26
CA SER A 109 16.61 10.58 10.96
C SER A 109 15.41 10.44 10.03
N ARG A 110 14.49 9.50 10.31
CA ARG A 110 13.24 9.25 9.57
C ARG A 110 11.97 9.71 10.32
N LYS A 111 12.11 10.61 11.29
CA LYS A 111 10.96 11.08 12.09
C LYS A 111 9.92 11.82 11.23
N LYS A 112 10.34 12.53 10.17
CA LYS A 112 9.41 13.26 9.30
C LYS A 112 8.54 12.27 8.52
N GLU A 113 9.17 11.27 7.92
CA GLU A 113 8.54 10.17 7.20
C GLU A 113 7.59 9.36 8.09
N LEU A 114 7.93 9.18 9.36
CA LEU A 114 7.02 8.58 10.34
C LEU A 114 5.74 9.41 10.53
N GLY A 115 5.87 10.74 10.64
CA GLY A 115 4.73 11.65 10.70
C GLY A 115 3.87 11.58 9.43
N GLU A 116 4.50 11.67 8.26
CA GLU A 116 3.85 11.55 6.94
C GLU A 116 3.06 10.23 6.83
N PHE A 117 3.70 9.12 7.19
CA PHE A 117 3.06 7.80 7.19
C PHE A 117 1.83 7.76 8.10
N CYS A 118 1.92 8.32 9.31
CA CYS A 118 0.77 8.38 10.22
C CYS A 118 -0.37 9.25 9.66
N ILE A 119 -0.05 10.38 9.02
CA ILE A 119 -1.04 11.25 8.37
C ILE A 119 -1.70 10.54 7.20
N TRP A 120 -0.96 9.80 6.36
CA TRP A 120 -1.58 9.03 5.28
C TRP A 120 -2.51 7.93 5.79
N LEU A 121 -2.15 7.27 6.89
CA LEU A 121 -2.99 6.23 7.50
C LEU A 121 -4.25 6.76 8.18
N TYR A 122 -4.18 7.93 8.84
CA TYR A 122 -5.18 8.35 9.80
C TYR A 122 -5.76 9.75 9.58
N GLY A 123 -5.14 10.53 8.70
CA GLY A 123 -5.39 11.95 8.52
C GLY A 123 -4.93 12.77 9.73
N SER A 124 -5.20 14.07 9.68
CA SER A 124 -5.00 14.99 10.79
C SER A 124 -6.17 15.97 10.86
N LYS A 125 -6.84 16.03 12.01
CA LYS A 125 -7.86 17.04 12.30
C LYS A 125 -7.23 18.42 12.36
N LYS A 126 -6.06 18.53 13.00
CA LYS A 126 -5.31 19.78 13.15
C LYS A 126 -4.91 20.37 11.80
N GLU A 127 -4.42 19.55 10.87
CA GLU A 127 -4.02 19.98 9.54
C GLU A 127 -5.18 20.00 8.53
N LYS A 128 -6.38 19.59 8.93
CA LYS A 128 -7.56 19.40 8.06
C LYS A 128 -7.27 18.49 6.86
N LYS A 129 -6.41 17.49 7.05
CA LYS A 129 -6.01 16.53 6.01
C LYS A 129 -6.75 15.21 6.20
N PRO A 130 -7.52 14.73 5.22
CA PRO A 130 -8.10 13.40 5.28
C PRO A 130 -7.02 12.32 5.14
N PRO A 131 -7.23 11.09 5.65
CA PRO A 131 -6.33 9.97 5.36
C PRO A 131 -6.34 9.64 3.86
N ALA A 132 -5.17 9.39 3.29
CA ALA A 132 -5.05 8.79 1.97
C ALA A 132 -5.56 7.32 1.98
N ILE A 133 -5.35 6.63 3.10
CA ILE A 133 -5.69 5.20 3.24
C ILE A 133 -7.11 5.01 3.80
N ARG A 134 -8.07 4.82 2.90
CA ARG A 134 -9.47 4.49 3.24
C ARG A 134 -9.76 3.00 3.47
N THR A 135 -9.02 2.09 2.83
CA THR A 135 -9.26 0.64 2.91
C THR A 135 -7.96 -0.11 3.17
N GLN A 136 -8.05 -1.18 3.99
CA GLN A 136 -6.86 -1.91 4.42
C GLN A 136 -6.18 -2.64 3.26
N ALA A 137 -6.91 -3.41 2.45
CA ALA A 137 -6.29 -4.25 1.43
C ALA A 137 -5.76 -3.43 0.23
N LYS A 138 -6.65 -2.68 -0.44
CA LYS A 138 -6.31 -1.95 -1.68
C LYS A 138 -5.31 -0.83 -1.41
N HIS A 139 -5.62 0.08 -0.49
CA HIS A 139 -4.83 1.30 -0.35
C HIS A 139 -3.49 1.09 0.35
N LEU A 140 -3.37 0.14 1.30
CA LEU A 140 -2.05 -0.17 1.87
C LEU A 140 -1.11 -0.80 0.86
N TRP A 141 -1.64 -1.69 0.00
CA TRP A 141 -0.85 -2.24 -1.08
C TRP A 141 -0.39 -1.15 -2.05
N ARG A 142 -1.29 -0.24 -2.46
CA ARG A 142 -0.92 0.92 -3.28
C ARG A 142 0.13 1.80 -2.62
N LEU A 143 -0.02 2.11 -1.34
CA LEU A 143 0.96 2.89 -0.58
C LEU A 143 2.32 2.21 -0.57
N ASN A 144 2.35 0.88 -0.42
CA ASN A 144 3.59 0.14 -0.48
C ASN A 144 4.30 0.31 -1.84
N GLU A 145 3.58 0.25 -2.95
CA GLU A 145 4.17 0.45 -4.29
C GLU A 145 4.56 1.91 -4.53
N VAL A 146 3.73 2.86 -4.13
CA VAL A 146 4.02 4.31 -4.22
C VAL A 146 5.34 4.65 -3.53
N LEU A 147 5.57 4.10 -2.33
CA LEU A 147 6.78 4.40 -1.55
C LEU A 147 8.06 3.76 -2.11
N LYS A 148 7.98 2.94 -3.16
CA LYS A 148 9.12 2.46 -3.94
C LYS A 148 9.56 3.45 -5.03
N SER A 149 8.68 4.37 -5.44
CA SER A 149 8.96 5.38 -6.46
C SER A 149 9.06 6.78 -5.85
N ARG A 150 10.17 7.49 -6.13
CA ARG A 150 10.38 8.86 -5.64
C ARG A 150 9.36 9.83 -6.23
N GLU A 151 9.02 9.66 -7.50
CA GLU A 151 8.05 10.48 -8.23
C GLU A 151 6.64 10.26 -7.66
N ALA A 152 6.20 9.01 -7.52
CA ALA A 152 4.91 8.69 -6.93
C ALA A 152 4.81 9.18 -5.47
N THR A 153 5.88 9.03 -4.69
CA THR A 153 5.93 9.54 -3.31
C THR A 153 5.81 11.06 -3.27
N ALA A 154 6.42 11.78 -4.21
CA ALA A 154 6.29 13.23 -4.31
C ALA A 154 4.84 13.62 -4.65
N ALA A 155 4.24 12.98 -5.65
CA ALA A 155 2.83 13.19 -5.99
C ALA A 155 1.90 13.00 -4.77
N LEU A 156 2.05 11.88 -4.04
CA LEU A 156 1.26 11.61 -2.83
C LEU A 156 1.43 12.68 -1.74
N ARG A 157 2.61 13.31 -1.63
CA ARG A 157 2.84 14.41 -0.68
C ARG A 157 2.11 15.68 -1.11
N ASP A 158 1.98 15.91 -2.40
CA ASP A 158 1.42 17.13 -2.96
C ASP A 158 -0.12 17.11 -2.98
N ASP A 159 -0.72 16.01 -3.42
CA ASP A 159 -2.18 15.91 -3.65
C ASP A 159 -2.93 15.06 -2.62
N ASN A 160 -2.22 14.23 -1.84
CA ASN A 160 -2.79 13.26 -0.90
C ASN A 160 -3.78 12.27 -1.58
N ASP A 161 -3.62 12.04 -2.89
CA ASP A 161 -4.40 11.09 -3.68
C ASP A 161 -3.57 9.84 -3.98
N ILE A 162 -3.84 8.78 -3.21
CA ILE A 162 -3.14 7.50 -3.35
C ILE A 162 -3.41 6.81 -4.68
N ASP A 163 -4.57 7.04 -5.30
CA ASP A 163 -4.91 6.38 -6.56
C ASP A 163 -4.14 7.03 -7.71
N SER A 164 -4.05 8.36 -7.73
CA SER A 164 -3.24 9.11 -8.70
C SER A 164 -1.73 8.86 -8.52
N ALA A 165 -1.22 8.90 -7.29
CA ALA A 165 0.18 8.57 -7.01
C ALA A 165 0.53 7.13 -7.40
N TYR A 166 -0.40 6.19 -7.22
CA TYR A 166 -0.17 4.79 -7.57
C TYR A 166 0.05 4.58 -9.06
N GLU A 167 -0.68 5.27 -9.94
CA GLU A 167 -0.45 5.16 -11.38
C GLU A 167 0.97 5.59 -11.78
N LEU A 168 1.54 6.60 -11.11
CA LEU A 168 2.93 7.04 -11.30
C LEU A 168 3.98 6.04 -10.76
N SER A 169 3.56 5.12 -9.89
CA SER A 169 4.46 4.09 -9.33
C SER A 169 4.60 2.87 -10.23
N ARG A 170 3.69 2.68 -11.18
CA ARG A 170 3.62 1.45 -11.98
C ARG A 170 4.74 1.44 -13.03
N PRO A 171 5.50 0.34 -13.15
CA PRO A 171 6.45 0.17 -14.24
C PRO A 171 5.74 0.31 -15.59
N GLN A 172 6.29 1.11 -16.50
CA GLN A 172 5.65 1.40 -17.78
C GLN A 172 5.34 0.13 -18.60
N ASN A 173 6.16 -0.92 -18.46
CA ASN A 173 5.92 -2.22 -19.08
C ASN A 173 4.70 -2.95 -18.51
N GLU A 174 4.46 -2.87 -17.20
CA GLU A 174 3.27 -3.46 -16.55
C GLU A 174 2.01 -2.69 -16.92
N VAL A 175 2.08 -1.34 -16.93
CA VAL A 175 0.98 -0.48 -17.41
C VAL A 175 0.61 -0.85 -18.84
N PHE A 176 1.60 -0.96 -19.73
CA PHE A 176 1.40 -1.32 -21.12
C PHE A 176 0.79 -2.72 -21.27
N GLN A 177 1.31 -3.71 -20.53
CA GLN A 177 0.80 -5.08 -20.54
C GLN A 177 -0.67 -5.15 -20.10
N ASP A 178 -1.01 -4.52 -18.98
CA ASP A 178 -2.38 -4.53 -18.44
C ASP A 178 -3.37 -3.79 -19.36
N ALA A 179 -2.92 -2.71 -20.00
CA ALA A 179 -3.71 -1.99 -21.00
C ALA A 179 -4.04 -2.87 -22.20
N LEU A 180 -3.06 -3.63 -22.74
CA LEU A 180 -3.29 -4.56 -23.84
C LEU A 180 -4.26 -5.69 -23.47
N TYR A 181 -4.12 -6.30 -22.29
CA TYR A 181 -5.06 -7.33 -21.83
C TYR A 181 -6.47 -6.79 -21.62
N SER A 182 -6.59 -5.57 -21.08
CA SER A 182 -7.88 -4.91 -20.88
C SER A 182 -8.54 -4.55 -22.21
N ALA A 183 -7.80 -3.98 -23.15
CA ALA A 183 -8.29 -3.70 -24.50
C ALA A 183 -8.82 -4.98 -25.18
N LYS A 184 -8.05 -6.08 -25.13
CA LYS A 184 -8.49 -7.38 -25.66
C LYS A 184 -9.81 -7.85 -25.05
N ARG A 185 -9.96 -7.72 -23.72
CA ARG A 185 -11.18 -8.13 -23.01
C ARG A 185 -12.39 -7.29 -23.44
N GLU A 186 -12.26 -5.96 -23.43
CA GLU A 186 -13.38 -5.08 -23.78
C GLU A 186 -13.77 -5.19 -25.26
N LEU A 187 -12.79 -5.33 -26.17
CA LEU A 187 -13.08 -5.59 -27.59
C LEU A 187 -13.76 -6.94 -27.81
N THR A 188 -13.36 -7.97 -27.05
CA THR A 188 -14.04 -9.28 -27.10
C THR A 188 -15.50 -9.16 -26.64
N ARG A 189 -15.74 -8.39 -25.58
CA ARG A 189 -17.08 -8.12 -25.06
C ARG A 189 -17.93 -7.34 -26.08
N ALA A 190 -17.40 -6.26 -26.65
CA ALA A 190 -18.07 -5.47 -27.67
C ALA A 190 -18.44 -6.31 -28.89
N ARG A 191 -17.52 -7.18 -29.36
CA ARG A 191 -17.78 -8.11 -30.46
C ARG A 191 -18.91 -9.08 -30.14
N ALA A 192 -18.96 -9.61 -28.92
CA ALA A 192 -20.02 -10.53 -28.51
C ALA A 192 -21.42 -9.87 -28.51
N THR A 193 -21.50 -8.56 -28.30
CA THR A 193 -22.75 -7.79 -28.27
C THR A 193 -23.03 -7.03 -29.57
N LEU A 194 -22.19 -7.15 -30.61
CA LEU A 194 -22.27 -6.33 -31.81
C LEU A 194 -23.64 -6.41 -32.50
N THR A 195 -24.15 -7.62 -32.71
CA THR A 195 -25.41 -7.86 -33.44
C THR A 195 -26.62 -7.25 -32.74
N THR A 196 -26.63 -7.21 -31.40
CA THR A 196 -27.76 -6.72 -30.61
C THR A 196 -27.58 -5.28 -30.14
N GLY A 197 -26.34 -4.81 -30.03
CA GLY A 197 -26.00 -3.49 -29.47
C GLY A 197 -25.70 -2.42 -30.51
N TYR A 198 -25.41 -2.78 -31.77
CA TYR A 198 -25.17 -1.80 -32.82
C TYR A 198 -26.45 -1.44 -33.58
N ASP A 199 -26.86 -0.19 -33.47
CA ASP A 199 -28.10 0.37 -34.01
C ASP A 199 -27.88 1.20 -35.30
N LYS A 200 -26.71 1.07 -35.94
CA LYS A 200 -26.24 1.89 -37.06
C LYS A 200 -25.84 3.33 -36.69
N SER A 201 -25.56 3.60 -35.41
CA SER A 201 -24.99 4.87 -34.98
C SER A 201 -23.66 5.18 -35.68
N VAL A 202 -23.62 6.33 -36.36
CA VAL A 202 -22.42 6.86 -37.04
C VAL A 202 -21.32 7.20 -36.04
N ASP A 203 -21.68 7.70 -34.85
CA ASP A 203 -20.72 8.01 -33.79
C ASP A 203 -20.04 6.74 -33.25
N LEU A 204 -20.81 5.66 -33.05
CA LEU A 204 -20.24 4.39 -32.62
C LEU A 204 -19.33 3.79 -33.70
N LEU A 205 -19.68 3.95 -34.98
CA LEU A 205 -18.84 3.52 -36.08
C LEU A 205 -17.51 4.30 -36.14
N ARG A 206 -17.55 5.63 -35.92
CA ARG A 206 -16.35 6.46 -35.84
C ARG A 206 -15.45 6.07 -34.67
N ILE A 207 -16.02 5.82 -33.48
CA ILE A 207 -15.26 5.33 -32.32
C ILE A 207 -14.59 3.98 -32.65
N ALA A 208 -15.28 3.09 -33.35
CA ALA A 208 -14.70 1.81 -33.76
C ALA A 208 -13.53 1.97 -34.74
N ASP A 209 -13.62 2.94 -35.66
CA ASP A 209 -12.53 3.30 -36.59
C ASP A 209 -11.30 3.85 -35.84
N ASP A 210 -11.52 4.80 -34.93
CA ASP A 210 -10.44 5.37 -34.09
C ASP A 210 -9.71 4.27 -33.29
N ILE A 211 -10.47 3.33 -32.71
CA ILE A 211 -9.92 2.17 -31.99
C ILE A 211 -9.09 1.27 -32.92
N ALA A 212 -9.57 1.01 -34.14
CA ALA A 212 -8.88 0.16 -35.11
C ALA A 212 -7.53 0.78 -35.52
N ASN A 213 -7.52 2.08 -35.82
CA ASN A 213 -6.31 2.83 -36.15
C ASN A 213 -5.30 2.80 -35.00
N LEU A 214 -5.74 3.08 -33.77
CA LEU A 214 -4.87 3.05 -32.60
C LEU A 214 -4.29 1.65 -32.33
N ALA A 215 -5.10 0.59 -32.50
CA ALA A 215 -4.64 -0.78 -32.32
C ALA A 215 -3.56 -1.17 -33.35
N GLU A 216 -3.73 -0.75 -34.61
CA GLU A 216 -2.77 -1.00 -35.69
C GLU A 216 -1.45 -0.26 -35.47
N ASP A 217 -1.50 1.00 -35.01
CA ASP A 217 -0.31 1.79 -34.69
C ASP A 217 0.53 1.11 -33.59
N ILE A 218 -0.12 0.73 -32.48
CA ILE A 218 0.53 0.02 -31.37
C ILE A 218 1.16 -1.29 -31.86
N TYR A 219 0.42 -2.08 -32.65
CA TYR A 219 0.90 -3.34 -33.19
C TYR A 219 2.12 -3.16 -34.11
N THR A 220 2.07 -2.19 -35.01
CA THR A 220 3.16 -1.87 -35.94
C THR A 220 4.42 -1.44 -35.18
N GLU A 221 4.28 -0.60 -34.15
CA GLU A 221 5.41 -0.21 -33.31
C GLU A 221 6.03 -1.41 -32.56
N MET A 222 5.20 -2.31 -32.01
CA MET A 222 5.68 -3.53 -31.35
C MET A 222 6.44 -4.42 -32.32
N GLN A 223 5.92 -4.63 -33.53
CA GLN A 223 6.61 -5.41 -34.56
C GLN A 223 7.97 -4.80 -34.94
N ARG A 224 8.04 -3.47 -35.09
CA ARG A 224 9.29 -2.76 -35.39
C ARG A 224 10.34 -2.97 -34.29
N LYS A 225 9.93 -2.88 -33.02
CA LYS A 225 10.83 -3.11 -31.88
C LYS A 225 11.26 -4.59 -31.75
N GLN A 226 10.44 -5.53 -32.19
CA GLN A 226 10.74 -6.97 -32.14
C GLN A 226 11.70 -7.44 -33.25
N LYS A 227 11.69 -6.77 -34.42
CA LYS A 227 12.65 -7.03 -35.50
C LYS A 227 13.89 -6.15 -35.28
N PRO A 228 15.01 -6.64 -34.72
CA PRO A 228 16.21 -5.82 -34.58
C PRO A 228 16.61 -5.32 -35.96
N SER A 229 16.85 -4.01 -36.10
CA SER A 229 17.33 -3.45 -37.35
C SER A 229 18.55 -4.27 -37.78
N ARG A 230 18.47 -4.97 -38.91
CA ARG A 230 19.65 -5.46 -39.61
C ARG A 230 20.48 -4.22 -39.94
N ARG A 231 21.36 -3.79 -39.03
CA ARG A 231 22.38 -2.79 -39.33
C ARG A 231 23.14 -3.36 -40.50
N ARG A 232 23.00 -2.70 -41.65
CA ARG A 232 23.86 -2.87 -42.81
C ARG A 232 25.30 -2.79 -42.31
N ARG A 233 25.96 -3.95 -42.16
CA ARG A 233 27.42 -4.02 -42.28
C ARG A 233 27.68 -3.72 -43.75
N ASN A 234 27.93 -2.45 -44.05
CA ASN A 234 28.50 -2.07 -45.33
C ASN A 234 29.88 -2.71 -45.44
N LYS A 235 30.11 -3.28 -46.62
CA LYS A 235 31.32 -3.94 -47.09
C LYS A 235 32.54 -3.04 -46.91
N GLU A 236 33.63 -3.62 -46.42
CA GLU A 236 34.99 -3.30 -46.92
C GLU A 236 35.28 -4.20 -48.12
#